data_AF-A0A0U1CV37-F1
#
_entry.id   AF-A0A0U1CV37-F1
#
_cell.length_a   1.000
_cell.length_b   1.000
_cell.length_c   1.000
_cell.angle_alpha   90.00
_cell.angle_beta   90.00
_cell.angle_gamma   90.00
#
_symmetry.space_group_name_H-M   'P 1'
#
loop_
_entity.id
_entity.type
_entity.pdbx_description
1 polymer ?
#
loop_
_entity_poly.entity_id
_entity_poly.type
_entity_poly.pdbx_seq_one_letter_code
_entity_poly.pdbx_strand_id
1 'polypeptide(L)' 'MIGLPDAVEPLVDYFRAVAGEHPDWDEYRQAMVEQGKCLIRITPTRWGPVATGGFPPA' A
#
# COMPACT_ATOMS: atom_id res chain seq x y z
N MET A 1 1.97 3.25 -12.70
CA MET A 1 3.10 2.65 -11.97
C MET A 1 4.13 3.74 -11.83
N ILE A 2 4.51 4.09 -10.60
CA ILE A 2 5.57 5.07 -10.36
C ILE A 2 6.79 4.25 -9.94
N GLY A 3 7.91 4.44 -10.64
CA GLY A 3 9.19 3.81 -10.30
C GLY A 3 9.96 4.65 -9.30
N LEU A 4 11.02 4.07 -8.73
CA LEU A 4 11.99 4.83 -7.94
C LEU A 4 12.76 5.80 -8.85
N PRO A 5 13.13 6.99 -8.36
CA PRO A 5 13.01 7.49 -6.99
C PRO A 5 11.66 8.18 -6.64
N ASP A 6 10.83 8.53 -7.63
CA ASP A 6 9.56 9.25 -7.41
C ASP A 6 8.49 8.45 -6.64
N ALA A 7 8.67 7.14 -6.48
CA ALA A 7 7.77 6.28 -5.71
C ALA A 7 7.95 6.39 -4.18
N VAL A 8 9.03 7.00 -3.69
CA VAL A 8 9.38 7.01 -2.26
C VAL A 8 8.39 7.83 -1.41
N GLU A 9 8.08 9.06 -1.81
CA GLU A 9 7.08 9.89 -1.11
C GLU A 9 5.70 9.22 -1.02
N PRO A 10 5.09 8.74 -2.13
CA PRO A 10 3.79 8.08 -2.04
C PRO A 10 3.83 6.72 -1.31
N LEU A 11 4.98 6.06 -1.19
CA LEU A 11 5.16 4.88 -0.33
C LEU A 11 5.12 5.26 1.16
N VAL A 12 5.72 6.38 1.55
CA VAL A 12 5.67 6.89 2.93
C VAL A 12 4.25 7.26 3.32
N ASP A 13 3.52 7.99 2.46
CA ASP A 13 2.11 8.34 2.71
C ASP A 13 1.21 7.09 2.80
N TYR A 14 1.41 6.10 1.93
CA TYR A 14 0.71 4.83 2.00
C TYR A 14 1.00 4.09 3.31
N PHE A 15 2.28 3.98 3.70
CA PHE A 15 2.66 3.31 4.94
C PHE A 15 2.05 4.00 6.15
N ARG A 16 2.06 5.34 6.17
CA ARG A 16 1.45 6.12 7.26
C ARG A 16 -0.05 5.87 7.40
N ALA A 17 -0.76 5.75 6.28
CA ALA A 17 -2.20 5.49 6.26
C ALA A 17 -2.57 4.06 6.69
N VAL A 18 -1.71 3.06 6.45
CA VAL A 18 -2.03 1.64 6.69
C VAL A 18 -1.42 1.10 7.98
N ALA A 19 -0.19 1.48 8.30
CA ALA A 19 0.59 0.93 9.42
C ALA A 19 0.86 1.94 10.54
N GLY A 20 0.53 3.22 10.35
CA GLY A 20 0.78 4.29 11.33
C GLY A 20 2.18 4.91 11.19
N GLU A 21 2.75 5.44 12.27
CA GLU A 21 4.05 6.10 12.22
C GLU A 21 5.22 5.13 12.30
N HIS A 22 6.17 5.26 11.36
CA HIS A 22 7.47 4.61 11.45
C HIS A 22 8.38 5.41 12.40
N PRO A 23 9.15 4.75 13.29
CA PRO A 23 10.08 5.43 14.19
C PRO A 23 11.26 6.09 13.46
N ASP A 24 11.61 5.62 12.27
CA ASP A 24 12.67 6.20 11.44
C ASP A 24 12.31 6.16 9.94
N TRP A 25 12.01 7.32 9.37
CA TRP A 25 11.57 7.41 7.97
C TRP A 25 12.73 7.44 6.98
N ASP A 26 13.91 7.88 7.39
CA ASP A 26 15.08 7.93 6.51
C ASP A 26 15.60 6.51 6.23
N GLU A 27 15.67 5.67 7.26
CA GLU A 27 16.00 4.25 7.11
C GLU A 27 14.98 3.52 6.22
N TYR A 28 13.68 3.79 6.42
CA TYR A 28 12.62 3.22 5.60
C TYR A 28 12.76 3.62 4.12
N ARG A 29 13.07 4.89 3.83
CA ARG A 29 13.27 5.39 2.47
C ARG A 29 14.46 4.71 1.80
N GLN A 30 15.60 4.61 2.48
CA GLN A 30 16.79 3.93 1.96
C GLN A 30 16.50 2.45 1.68
N ALA A 31 15.87 1.75 2.61
CA ALA A 31 15.52 0.34 2.44
C ALA A 31 14.55 0.10 1.26
N MET A 32 13.60 1.00 1.00
CA MET A 32 12.70 0.91 -0.15
C MET A 32 13.42 1.08 -1.49
N VAL A 33 14.43 1.97 -1.53
CA VAL A 33 15.27 2.20 -2.71
C VAL A 33 16.17 1.00 -2.98
N GLU A 34 16.88 0.51 -1.96
CA GLU A 34 17.78 -0.64 -2.08
C GLU A 34 17.05 -1.93 -2.46
N GLN A 35 15.84 -2.13 -1.95
CA GLN A 35 15.04 -3.31 -2.25
C GLN A 35 14.33 -3.23 -3.62
N GLY A 36 14.43 -2.10 -4.33
CA GLY A 36 13.79 -1.91 -5.64
C GLY A 36 12.27 -2.06 -5.59
N LYS A 37 11.64 -1.67 -4.48
CA LYS A 37 10.19 -1.86 -4.28
C LYS A 37 9.38 -0.93 -5.19
N CYS A 38 8.33 -1.47 -5.78
CA CYS A 38 7.39 -0.73 -6.63
C CYS A 38 6.05 -0.55 -5.92
N LEU A 39 5.47 0.65 -6.02
CA LEU A 39 4.12 0.94 -5.54
C LEU A 39 3.09 0.69 -6.66
N ILE A 40 2.16 -0.23 -6.41
CA ILE A 40 1.02 -0.46 -7.29
C ILE A 40 -0.22 0.21 -6.67
N ARG A 41 -0.65 1.32 -7.26
CA ARG A 41 -1.90 2.00 -6.89
C ARG A 41 -3.04 1.45 -7.74
N ILE A 42 -4.02 0.84 -7.10
CA ILE A 42 -5.24 0.34 -7.76
C ILE A 42 -6.41 1.19 -7.27
N THR A 43 -7.10 1.84 -8.20
CA THR A 43 -8.41 2.45 -7.95
C THR A 43 -9.46 1.49 -8.49
N PRO A 44 -10.21 0.78 -7.64
CA PRO A 44 -11.25 -0.11 -8.11
C PRO A 44 -12.31 0.71 -8.85
N THR A 45 -12.52 0.44 -10.14
CA THR A 45 -13.57 1.12 -10.95
C THR A 45 -14.89 0.36 -10.92
N ARG A 46 -14.83 -0.95 -10.67
CA ARG A 46 -15.98 -1.83 -10.50
C ARG A 46 -15.59 -3.03 -9.66
N TRP A 47 -16.52 -3.52 -8.85
CA TRP A 47 -16.41 -4.78 -8.12
C TRP A 47 -17.79 -5.45 -8.09
N GLY A 48 -17.84 -6.78 -8.18
CA GLY A 48 -19.10 -7.55 -8.04
C GLY A 48 -19.14 -8.86 -8.84
N PRO A 49 -20.09 -9.77 -8.52
CA PRO A 49 -21.17 -9.64 -7.52
C PRO A 49 -20.66 -9.76 -6.08
N VAL A 50 -21.21 -8.95 -5.19
CA VAL A 50 -21.00 -9.08 -3.74
C VAL A 50 -21.75 -10.33 -3.32
N ALA A 51 -21.07 -11.39 -2.90
CA ALA A 51 -21.74 -12.53 -2.32
C ALA A 51 -22.40 -12.08 -1.00
N THR A 52 -23.71 -11.82 -1.03
CA THR A 52 -24.53 -11.57 0.16
C THR A 52 -24.96 -12.87 0.86
N GLY A 53 -24.24 -13.97 0.62
CA GLY A 53 -24.70 -15.34 0.88
C GLY A 53 -24.06 -16.00 2.11
N GLY A 54 -24.70 -15.80 3.27
CA GLY A 54 -24.93 -16.83 4.29
C GLY A 54 -23.73 -17.48 4.96
N PHE A 55 -23.06 -16.76 5.87
CA PHE A 55 -22.39 -17.43 6.98
C PHE A 55 -23.50 -18.13 7.80
N PRO A 56 -23.41 -19.44 8.10
CA PRO A 56 -24.48 -20.14 8.79
C PRO A 56 -24.69 -19.53 10.18
N PRO A 57 -25.93 -19.26 10.62
CA PRO A 57 -26.19 -19.00 12.02
C PRO A 57 -25.84 -20.26 12.82
N ALA A 58 -25.10 -20.07 13.90
CA ALA A 58 -24.77 -21.11 14.88
C ALA A 58 -26.02 -21.62 15.60
#